data_AF-A0A443RVA3-F1
#
_entry.id   AF-A0A443RVA3-F1
#
_cell.length_a   1.000
_cell.length_b   1.000
_cell.length_c   1.000
_cell.angle_alpha   90.00
_cell.angle_beta   90.00
_cell.angle_gamma   90.00
#
_symmetry.space_group_name_H-M   'P 1'
#
loop_
_entity.id
_entity.type
_entity.pdbx_description
1 polymer ?
#
loop_
_entity_poly.entity_id
_entity_poly.type
_entity_poly.pdbx_seq_one_letter_code
_entity_poly.pdbx_strand_id
1 'polypeptide(L)'
;MGGQMVTIKDAAEANYIASLIKGNTYYLGLSRLGQEPNETYAWADGDKPEFYNWEYGHHDQVNTSKDHNCVNLLASSGQWKDAQCTKKLNLLCEMKATTQDIDKLKNETDALTEKVETIIEEVKVIKTDVEKLKKDVIENKK
;
A
#
# COMPACT_ATOMS: atom_id res chain seq x y z
N MET A 1 -20.56 -0.80 -7.89
CA MET A 1 -19.22 -0.22 -7.59
C MET A 1 -19.42 0.78 -6.47
N GLY A 2 -18.69 0.62 -5.34
CA GLY A 2 -18.83 1.43 -4.11
C GLY A 2 -17.48 1.93 -3.57
N GLY A 3 -16.54 2.18 -4.48
CA GLY A 3 -15.23 2.75 -4.17
C GLY A 3 -15.14 4.22 -4.61
N GLN A 4 -14.06 4.88 -4.22
CA GLN A 4 -13.75 6.27 -4.54
C GLN A 4 -12.36 6.39 -5.15
N MET A 5 -11.98 7.58 -5.63
CA MET A 5 -10.61 7.83 -6.08
C MET A 5 -9.65 7.70 -4.89
N VAL A 6 -8.49 7.12 -5.15
CA VAL A 6 -7.50 6.80 -4.12
C VAL A 6 -7.09 8.04 -3.31
N THR A 7 -6.98 7.86 -2.02
CA THR A 7 -6.38 8.82 -1.09
C THR A 7 -5.02 8.30 -0.64
N ILE A 8 -4.15 9.18 -0.16
CA ILE A 8 -2.85 8.78 0.37
C ILE A 8 -2.64 9.50 1.69
N LYS A 9 -2.74 8.75 2.79
CA LYS A 9 -2.73 9.29 4.15
C LYS A 9 -1.34 9.28 4.77
N ASP A 10 -0.46 8.39 4.32
CA ASP A 10 0.90 8.29 4.84
C ASP A 10 1.92 7.75 3.81
N ALA A 11 3.19 7.71 4.23
CA ALA A 11 4.30 7.22 3.40
C ALA A 11 4.22 5.71 3.12
N ALA A 12 3.64 4.92 4.03
CA ALA A 12 3.53 3.47 3.83
C ALA A 12 2.52 3.16 2.71
N GLU A 13 1.38 3.84 2.71
CA GLU A 13 0.39 3.79 1.63
C GLU A 13 0.96 4.29 0.31
N ALA A 14 1.69 5.41 0.32
CA ALA A 14 2.36 5.93 -0.88
C ALA A 14 3.32 4.90 -1.49
N ASN A 15 4.15 4.25 -0.66
CA ASN A 15 5.09 3.23 -1.09
C ASN A 15 4.38 1.97 -1.61
N TYR A 16 3.30 1.55 -0.94
CA TYR A 16 2.48 0.43 -1.39
C TYR A 16 1.88 0.72 -2.77
N ILE A 17 1.25 1.88 -2.96
CA ILE A 17 0.69 2.29 -4.25
C ILE A 17 1.77 2.38 -5.32
N ALA A 18 2.94 2.97 -5.01
CA ALA A 18 4.07 3.03 -5.93
C ALA A 18 4.52 1.64 -6.43
N SER A 19 4.43 0.63 -5.57
CA SER A 19 4.75 -0.77 -5.95
C SER A 19 3.70 -1.41 -6.88
N LEU A 20 2.45 -0.92 -6.85
CA LEU A 20 1.36 -1.43 -7.67
C LEU A 20 1.37 -0.81 -9.09
N ILE A 21 1.80 0.43 -9.21
CA ILE A 21 1.73 1.17 -10.48
C ILE A 21 2.89 0.80 -11.41
N LYS A 22 2.64 -0.16 -12.30
CA LYS A 22 3.63 -0.70 -13.26
C LYS A 22 3.92 0.25 -14.44
N GLY A 23 4.64 1.34 -14.20
CA GLY A 23 5.11 2.23 -15.27
C GLY A 23 4.06 3.16 -15.88
N ASN A 24 2.85 3.20 -15.31
CA ASN A 24 1.76 4.08 -15.75
C ASN A 24 1.54 5.22 -14.75
N THR A 25 1.18 6.40 -15.26
CA THR A 25 0.74 7.53 -14.45
C THR A 25 -0.76 7.45 -14.21
N TYR A 26 -1.17 7.71 -12.97
CA TYR A 26 -2.56 7.63 -12.53
C TYR A 26 -3.00 8.95 -11.90
N TYR A 27 -4.26 9.33 -12.10
CA TYR A 27 -4.88 10.34 -11.27
C TYR A 27 -5.06 9.84 -9.84
N LEU A 28 -4.82 10.75 -8.90
CA LEU A 28 -5.13 10.59 -7.49
C LEU A 28 -6.46 11.28 -7.16
N GLY A 29 -7.07 10.92 -6.04
CA GLY A 29 -8.23 11.61 -5.51
C GLY A 29 -7.93 13.00 -4.94
N LEU A 30 -6.69 13.48 -5.00
CA LEU A 30 -6.32 14.82 -4.56
C LEU A 30 -6.69 15.84 -5.64
N SER A 31 -7.39 16.90 -5.22
CA SER A 31 -7.73 18.01 -6.11
C SER A 31 -7.64 19.35 -5.39
N ARG A 32 -7.39 20.42 -6.13
CA ARG A 32 -7.41 21.78 -5.62
C ARG A 32 -8.84 22.29 -5.52
N LEU A 33 -9.24 22.80 -4.36
CA LEU A 33 -10.56 23.37 -4.15
C LEU A 33 -10.61 24.86 -4.49
N GLY A 34 -10.84 25.17 -5.78
CA GLY A 34 -11.19 26.50 -6.31
C GLY A 34 -10.21 27.08 -7.34
N GLN A 35 -10.20 28.42 -7.48
CA GLN A 35 -9.37 29.16 -8.46
C GLN A 35 -8.36 30.17 -7.89
N GLU A 36 -8.30 30.36 -6.57
CA GLU A 36 -7.48 31.39 -5.91
C GLU A 36 -6.12 30.86 -5.37
N PRO A 37 -5.08 31.71 -5.28
CA PRO A 37 -3.72 31.28 -4.89
C PRO A 37 -3.57 30.68 -3.49
N ASN A 38 -4.54 30.94 -2.59
CA ASN A 38 -4.49 30.55 -1.18
C ASN A 38 -5.36 29.32 -0.86
N GLU A 39 -5.87 28.64 -1.88
CA GLU A 39 -6.81 27.55 -1.70
C GLU A 39 -6.14 26.21 -1.37
N THR A 40 -6.87 25.41 -0.61
CA THR A 40 -6.41 24.15 -0.05
C THR A 40 -6.71 22.99 -0.99
N TYR A 41 -5.81 22.01 -1.00
CA TYR A 41 -6.11 20.70 -1.59
C TYR A 41 -7.05 19.90 -0.68
N ALA A 42 -7.88 19.06 -1.28
CA ALA A 42 -8.70 18.08 -0.58
C ALA A 42 -8.71 16.74 -1.31
N TRP A 43 -8.78 15.68 -0.52
CA TRP A 43 -8.95 14.32 -1.00
C TRP A 43 -10.41 14.05 -1.41
N ALA A 44 -10.63 13.00 -2.19
CA ALA A 44 -11.95 12.62 -2.69
C ALA A 44 -12.93 12.20 -1.58
N ASP A 45 -12.42 11.86 -0.39
CA ASP A 45 -13.20 11.59 0.82
C ASP A 45 -13.56 12.85 1.62
N GLY A 46 -13.08 14.02 1.18
CA GLY A 46 -13.30 15.31 1.83
C GLY A 46 -12.24 15.70 2.86
N ASP A 47 -11.29 14.81 3.17
CA ASP A 47 -10.24 15.12 4.13
C ASP A 47 -9.22 16.10 3.55
N LYS A 48 -8.59 16.86 4.45
CA LYS A 48 -7.42 17.67 4.11
C LYS A 48 -6.17 16.79 4.08
N PRO A 49 -5.22 17.04 3.19
CA PRO A 49 -3.95 16.33 3.18
C PRO A 49 -3.11 16.67 4.42
N GLU A 50 -2.76 15.62 5.17
CA GLU A 50 -1.79 15.68 6.27
C GLU A 50 -0.41 15.16 5.85
N PHE A 51 -0.38 14.42 4.74
CA PHE A 51 0.82 13.89 4.09
C PHE A 51 0.94 14.45 2.68
N TYR A 52 2.19 14.69 2.26
CA TYR A 52 2.51 15.22 0.94
C TYR A 52 3.73 14.51 0.36
N ASN A 53 3.64 14.09 -0.90
CA ASN A 53 4.76 13.47 -1.62
C ASN A 53 4.97 14.11 -3.00
N TRP A 54 4.99 15.43 -3.06
CA TRP A 54 5.17 16.16 -4.31
C TRP A 54 6.53 15.91 -4.95
N GLU A 55 6.56 15.85 -6.29
CA GLU A 55 7.79 15.96 -7.07
C GLU A 55 8.44 17.33 -6.80
N TYR A 56 9.77 17.36 -6.73
CA TYR A 56 10.49 18.61 -6.48
C TYR A 56 10.07 19.71 -7.46
N GLY A 57 9.72 20.89 -6.92
CA GLY A 57 9.24 22.03 -7.72
C GLY A 57 7.73 22.08 -7.94
N HIS A 58 6.96 21.05 -7.56
CA HIS A 58 5.49 21.01 -7.75
C HIS A 58 4.67 21.42 -6.51
N HIS A 59 5.30 21.58 -5.35
CA HIS A 59 4.65 22.09 -4.13
C HIS A 59 4.52 23.64 -4.14
N ASP A 60 5.59 24.34 -4.55
CA ASP A 60 5.67 25.82 -4.45
C ASP A 60 5.48 26.55 -5.78
N GLN A 61 5.49 25.83 -6.92
CA GLN A 61 5.12 26.40 -8.21
C GLN A 61 3.71 25.99 -8.51
N VAL A 62 2.78 26.61 -7.78
CA VAL A 62 1.36 26.67 -8.13
C VAL A 62 1.32 27.13 -9.58
N ASN A 63 1.12 26.20 -10.51
CA ASN A 63 0.74 26.57 -11.84
C ASN A 63 -0.62 27.24 -11.70
N THR A 64 -0.63 28.57 -11.71
CA THR A 64 -1.83 29.39 -11.55
C THR A 64 -2.76 29.27 -12.76
N SER A 65 -2.37 28.50 -13.77
CA SER A 65 -3.27 28.03 -14.81
C SER A 65 -4.46 27.30 -14.18
N LYS A 66 -5.65 27.85 -14.40
CA LYS A 66 -6.94 27.35 -13.91
C LYS A 66 -7.25 25.89 -14.29
N ASP A 67 -6.47 25.31 -15.19
CA ASP A 67 -6.69 23.96 -15.72
C ASP A 67 -5.99 22.86 -14.90
N HIS A 68 -5.05 23.19 -14.00
CA HIS A 68 -4.22 22.22 -13.26
C HIS A 68 -4.74 21.91 -11.84
N ASN A 69 -6.05 21.68 -11.69
CA ASN A 69 -6.66 21.40 -10.38
C ASN A 69 -6.61 19.92 -9.98
N CYS A 70 -6.13 19.03 -10.84
CA CYS A 70 -6.02 17.60 -10.59
C CYS A 70 -4.59 17.23 -10.25
N VAL A 71 -4.42 16.09 -9.57
CA VAL A 71 -3.09 15.58 -9.20
C VAL A 71 -2.90 14.19 -9.76
N ASN A 72 -1.71 13.92 -10.28
CA ASN A 72 -1.33 12.59 -10.72
C ASN A 72 -0.11 12.06 -9.97
N LEU A 73 0.03 10.75 -9.99
CA LEU A 73 1.14 9.99 -9.44
C LEU A 73 2.07 9.57 -10.57
N LEU A 74 3.34 9.95 -10.46
CA LEU A 74 4.38 9.62 -11.44
C LEU A 74 4.87 8.21 -11.27
N ALA A 75 4.87 7.42 -12.34
CA ALA A 75 5.33 6.04 -12.32
C ALA A 75 6.82 5.88 -12.04
N SER A 76 7.62 6.88 -12.40
CA SER A 76 9.07 6.87 -12.26
C SER A 76 9.55 7.05 -10.83
N SER A 77 8.79 7.78 -10.00
CA SER A 77 9.23 8.20 -8.67
C SER A 77 8.21 7.92 -7.56
N GLY A 78 6.96 7.60 -7.90
CA GLY A 78 5.87 7.53 -6.92
C GLY A 78 5.52 8.89 -6.30
N GLN A 79 6.04 9.98 -6.86
CA GLN A 79 5.77 11.35 -6.40
C GLN A 79 4.59 11.98 -7.15
N TRP A 80 4.04 13.03 -6.58
CA TRP A 80 2.82 13.68 -7.04
C TRP A 80 3.14 14.90 -7.89
N LYS A 81 2.30 15.16 -8.89
CA LYS A 81 2.46 16.30 -9.79
C LYS A 81 1.09 16.89 -10.13
N ASP A 82 1.04 18.21 -10.25
CA ASP A 82 -0.14 18.90 -10.78
C ASP A 82 -0.41 18.46 -12.23
N ALA A 83 -1.69 18.31 -12.56
CA ALA A 83 -2.13 17.78 -13.82
C ALA A 83 -3.38 18.52 -14.30
N GLN A 84 -3.43 18.75 -15.61
CA GLN A 84 -4.66 19.21 -16.24
C GLN A 84 -5.70 18.11 -16.13
N CYS A 85 -6.87 18.41 -15.55
CA CYS A 85 -7.94 17.43 -15.36
C CYS A 85 -8.47 16.84 -16.68
N THR A 86 -8.20 17.51 -17.81
CA THR A 86 -8.58 17.08 -19.16
C THR A 86 -7.63 16.04 -19.75
N LYS A 87 -6.47 15.77 -19.13
CA LYS A 87 -5.55 14.73 -19.61
C LYS A 87 -6.22 13.35 -19.51
N LYS A 88 -5.96 12.50 -20.50
CA LYS A 88 -6.39 11.09 -20.47
C LYS A 88 -5.35 10.28 -19.69
N LEU A 89 -5.59 10.12 -18.39
CA LEU A 89 -4.78 9.26 -17.51
C LEU A 89 -5.68 8.18 -16.91
N ASN A 90 -5.06 7.10 -16.43
CA ASN A 90 -5.77 6.07 -15.69
C ASN A 90 -6.22 6.61 -14.32
N LEU A 91 -7.30 6.04 -13.77
CA LEU A 91 -7.76 6.34 -12.42
C LEU A 91 -7.31 5.22 -11.47
N LEU A 92 -6.86 5.59 -10.28
CA LEU A 92 -6.65 4.64 -9.20
C LEU A 92 -7.77 4.82 -8.18
N CYS A 93 -8.43 3.71 -7.83
CA CYS A 93 -9.56 3.71 -6.90
C CYS A 93 -9.23 2.92 -5.65
N GLU A 94 -9.77 3.37 -4.53
CA GLU A 94 -9.77 2.66 -3.26
C GLU A 94 -11.20 2.24 -2.88
N MET A 95 -11.30 1.20 -2.06
CA MET A 95 -12.56 0.75 -1.49
C MET A 95 -12.32 0.20 -0.10
N LYS A 96 -13.31 0.34 0.77
CA LYS A 96 -13.27 -0.30 2.09
C LYS A 96 -13.31 -1.81 1.91
N ALA A 97 -12.43 -2.51 2.61
CA ALA A 97 -12.49 -3.96 2.70
C ALA A 97 -13.85 -4.38 3.27
N THR A 98 -14.44 -5.40 2.66
CA THR A 98 -15.71 -5.96 3.11
C THR A 98 -15.49 -7.00 4.20
N THR A 99 -16.56 -7.36 4.93
CA THR A 99 -16.51 -8.49 5.87
C THR A 99 -16.09 -9.78 5.17
N GLN A 100 -16.51 -9.99 3.92
CA GLN A 100 -16.12 -11.16 3.13
C GLN A 100 -14.61 -11.18 2.83
N ASP A 101 -14.02 -10.03 2.53
CA ASP A 101 -12.57 -9.93 2.32
C ASP A 101 -11.80 -10.28 3.60
N ILE A 102 -12.29 -9.78 4.74
CA ILE A 102 -11.72 -10.07 6.06
C ILE A 102 -11.86 -11.56 6.39
N ASP A 103 -13.02 -12.16 6.15
CA ASP A 103 -13.27 -13.57 6.46
C ASP A 103 -12.40 -14.49 5.59
N LYS A 104 -12.18 -14.12 4.32
CA LYS A 104 -11.24 -14.82 3.45
C LYS A 104 -9.82 -14.79 4.04
N LEU A 105 -9.34 -13.62 4.44
CA LEU A 105 -8.00 -13.47 5.04
C LEU A 105 -7.88 -14.24 6.36
N LYS A 106 -8.93 -14.27 7.19
CA LYS A 106 -8.97 -15.07 8.42
C LYS A 106 -8.85 -16.56 8.10
N ASN A 107 -9.65 -17.07 7.16
CA ASN A 107 -9.59 -18.48 6.78
C ASN A 107 -8.20 -18.88 6.24
N GLU A 108 -7.57 -18.02 5.44
CA GLU A 108 -6.20 -18.24 4.97
C GLU A 108 -5.19 -18.24 6.12
N THR A 109 -5.38 -17.36 7.11
CA THR A 109 -4.54 -17.27 8.33
C THR A 109 -4.72 -18.50 9.23
N ASP A 110 -5.95 -18.97 9.41
CA ASP A 110 -6.26 -20.16 10.22
C ASP A 110 -5.64 -21.41 9.59
N ALA A 111 -5.77 -21.55 8.27
CA ALA A 111 -5.13 -22.64 7.52
C ALA A 111 -3.60 -22.59 7.59
N LEU A 112 -3.00 -21.39 7.65
CA LEU A 112 -1.56 -21.25 7.86
C LEU A 112 -1.17 -21.61 9.30
N THR A 113 -1.99 -21.24 10.28
CA THR A 113 -1.77 -21.54 11.70
C THR A 113 -1.75 -23.05 11.95
N GLU A 114 -2.70 -23.79 11.38
CA GLU A 114 -2.75 -25.26 11.49
C GLU A 114 -1.49 -25.93 10.89
N LYS A 115 -1.00 -25.41 9.77
CA LYS A 115 0.26 -25.89 9.17
C LYS A 115 1.46 -25.61 10.08
N VAL A 116 1.50 -24.45 10.73
CA VAL A 116 2.57 -24.10 11.66
C VAL A 116 2.54 -25.01 12.89
N GLU A 117 1.36 -25.30 13.44
CA GLU A 117 1.20 -26.23 14.57
C GLU A 117 1.68 -27.63 14.23
N THR A 118 1.36 -28.12 13.02
CA THR A 118 1.86 -29.41 12.53
C THR A 118 3.38 -29.44 12.44
N ILE A 119 3.99 -28.41 11.86
CA ILE A 119 5.46 -28.29 11.76
C ILE A 119 6.11 -28.27 13.15
N ILE A 120 5.48 -27.60 14.13
CA ILE A 120 5.98 -27.55 15.50
C ILE A 120 6.04 -28.96 16.11
N GLU A 121 5.01 -29.78 15.89
CA GLU A 121 5.00 -31.16 16.39
C GLU A 121 6.06 -32.04 15.70
N GLU A 122 6.22 -31.93 14.38
CA GLU A 122 7.27 -32.64 13.64
C GLU A 122 8.67 -32.27 14.16
N VAL A 123 8.92 -30.98 14.42
CA VAL A 123 10.21 -30.51 14.97
C VAL A 123 10.46 -31.04 16.38
N LYS A 124 9.43 -31.18 17.22
CA LYS A 124 9.58 -31.79 18.56
C LYS A 124 10.01 -33.25 18.47
N VAL A 125 9.45 -34.01 17.53
CA VAL A 125 9.84 -35.40 17.29
C VAL A 125 11.30 -35.48 16.86
N ILE A 126 11.68 -34.69 15.84
CA ILE A 126 13.05 -34.64 15.34
C ILE A 126 14.04 -34.28 16.46
N LYS A 127 13.70 -33.32 17.32
CA LYS A 127 14.55 -32.94 18.46
C LYS A 127 14.77 -34.13 19.40
N THR A 128 13.73 -34.93 19.65
CA THR A 128 13.81 -36.10 20.52
C THR A 128 14.71 -37.19 19.90
N ASP A 129 14.56 -37.45 18.60
CA ASP A 129 15.38 -38.40 17.87
C ASP A 129 16.85 -37.98 17.85
N VAL A 130 17.14 -36.69 17.67
CA VAL A 130 18.50 -36.15 17.73
C VAL A 130 19.13 -36.37 19.11
N GLU A 131 18.39 -36.12 20.19
CA GLU A 131 18.90 -36.35 21.56
C GLU A 131 19.14 -37.84 21.84
N LYS A 132 18.32 -38.73 21.30
CA LYS A 132 18.54 -40.17 21.38
C LYS A 132 19.80 -40.58 20.62
N LEU A 133 19.94 -40.16 19.36
CA LEU A 133 21.11 -40.45 18.54
C LEU A 133 22.41 -39.93 19.17
N LYS A 134 22.39 -38.76 19.81
CA LYS A 134 23.56 -38.25 20.55
C LYS A 134 23.99 -39.21 21.67
N LYS A 135 23.05 -39.79 22.42
CA LYS A 135 23.36 -40.77 23.47
C LYS A 135 23.93 -42.06 22.87
N ASP A 136 23.29 -42.59 21.83
CA ASP A 136 23.74 -43.82 21.16
C ASP A 136 25.16 -43.66 20.60
N VAL A 137 25.51 -42.49 20.06
CA VAL A 137 26.88 -42.19 19.59
C VAL A 137 27.89 -42.12 20.73
N ILE A 138 27.52 -41.59 21.90
CA ILE A 138 28.41 -41.51 23.07
C ILE A 138 28.69 -42.91 23.63
N GLU A 139 27.66 -43.77 23.68
CA GLU A 139 27.80 -45.14 24.17
C GLU A 139 28.68 -46.01 23.25
N ASN A 140 28.55 -45.87 21.93
CA ASN A 140 29.35 -46.62 20.96
C ASN A 140 30.81 -46.15 20.80
N LYS A 141 31.20 -45.03 21.43
CA LYS A 141 32.58 -44.51 21.44
C LYS A 141 33.41 -44.97 22.66
N LYS A 142 32.81 -45.72 23.59
CA LYS A 142 33.50 -46.33 24.74
C LYS A 142 33.87 -47.78 24.43
#